data_AF-A0A452ILD4-F1
#
_entry.id   AF-A0A452ILD4-F1
#
_cell.length_a   1.000
_cell.length_b   1.000
_cell.length_c   1.000
_cell.angle_alpha   90.00
_cell.angle_beta   90.00
_cell.angle_gamma   90.00
#
_symmetry.space_group_name_H-M   'P 1'
#
loop_
_entity.id
_entity.type
_entity.pdbx_description
1 polymer ?
#
loop_
_entity_poly.entity_id
_entity_poly.type
_entity_poly.pdbx_seq_one_letter_code
_entity_poly.pdbx_strand_id
1 'polypeptide(L)'
;HKGPYFAPLYEPLPDDVKFYYDGKPMKLNVATEEIATFYAKMLDHEYTTKEIFQNNFFHDWRKEMTSEERKKIKHLEKCDFKEMHKYFVDKNEARKALPKEEKQKLKEEADKIQEEYGYCILDGHREKIGNFKTEPPGLFRGRGDHPKMGMLKKRIMPEDVIINCSKDSKTPEPPSGHKWKEVRCDNTVTWLASWTENIQNSIKYIMLNPSSKLKVGVLFLVRPSVCHLIDPFYATVHVRVFKNLQLFMENKDPGDDLFDRLNTTVLNKHLQDLMDGLTAKVFRTYNASITLQEQLKALTNAEDNVAAKLLSYNRANRAVAILCNHQRATPKSFEKSMQNLQAKIDAKKEQLAEAQMELKRAKADLKAKKDVKSKAAVEKKKKLLEKIQEQLLKLNVQATDKEENKQIALGTSKLNYLDPRISVAWCKKFGVPIEKIYNKTQREKFAWAIDMADEDFEF
;
A
#
# COMPACT_ATOMS: atom_id res chain seq x y z
N HIS A 1 27.33 -2.58 -2.96
CA HIS A 1 26.20 -1.83 -3.59
C HIS A 1 26.73 -0.51 -4.15
N LYS A 2 25.94 0.26 -4.91
CA LYS A 2 26.38 1.56 -5.49
C LYS A 2 26.01 2.80 -4.65
N GLY A 3 25.31 2.61 -3.54
CA GLY A 3 24.86 3.71 -2.67
C GLY A 3 23.42 4.13 -2.99
N PRO A 4 22.88 5.15 -2.30
CA PRO A 4 21.57 5.71 -2.61
C PRO A 4 21.57 6.46 -3.95
N TYR A 5 20.46 6.40 -4.67
CA TYR A 5 20.19 7.30 -5.78
C TYR A 5 19.44 8.54 -5.27
N PHE A 6 20.09 9.70 -5.33
CA PHE A 6 19.53 10.95 -4.80
C PHE A 6 18.35 11.47 -5.63
N ALA A 7 17.41 12.12 -4.95
CA ALA A 7 16.32 12.82 -5.62
C ALA A 7 16.87 13.91 -6.55
N PRO A 8 16.32 14.09 -7.77
CA PRO A 8 16.76 15.15 -8.68
C PRO A 8 16.75 16.53 -8.01
N LEU A 9 17.66 17.40 -8.46
CA LEU A 9 17.69 18.79 -8.03
C LEU A 9 16.42 19.51 -8.46
N TYR A 10 16.09 20.58 -7.75
CA TYR A 10 14.94 21.41 -8.09
C TYR A 10 15.15 22.14 -9.42
N GLU A 11 14.15 22.08 -10.27
CA GLU A 11 14.04 22.88 -11.49
C GLU A 11 13.15 24.09 -11.18
N PRO A 12 13.70 25.33 -11.23
CA PRO A 12 12.93 26.54 -11.02
C PRO A 12 11.71 26.65 -11.94
N LEU A 13 10.69 27.39 -11.49
CA LEU A 13 9.53 27.65 -12.30
C LEU A 13 9.89 28.46 -13.55
N PRO A 14 9.20 28.21 -14.68
CA PRO A 14 9.28 29.09 -15.85
C PRO A 14 8.90 30.54 -15.49
N ASP A 15 9.52 31.52 -16.16
CA ASP A 15 9.31 32.96 -15.85
C ASP A 15 7.85 33.44 -16.09
N ASP A 16 7.06 32.69 -16.86
CA ASP A 16 5.64 32.94 -17.09
C ASP A 16 4.75 32.50 -15.92
N VAL A 17 5.25 31.67 -15.00
CA VAL A 17 4.51 31.18 -13.82
C VAL A 17 4.88 32.01 -12.60
N LYS A 18 3.93 32.80 -12.10
CA LYS A 18 4.17 33.78 -11.04
C LYS A 18 3.59 33.36 -9.69
N PHE A 19 4.29 33.77 -8.64
CA PHE A 19 3.78 33.81 -7.28
C PHE A 19 3.28 35.24 -6.97
N TYR A 20 2.16 35.36 -6.25
CA TYR A 20 1.65 36.68 -5.83
C TYR A 20 1.59 36.78 -4.32
N TYR A 21 1.89 37.98 -3.83
CA TYR A 21 1.71 38.36 -2.44
C TYR A 21 0.93 39.67 -2.36
N ASP A 22 -0.20 39.68 -1.65
CA ASP A 22 -1.09 40.84 -1.52
C ASP A 22 -1.55 41.37 -2.89
N GLY A 23 -1.82 40.44 -3.82
CA GLY A 23 -2.24 40.73 -5.20
C GLY A 23 -1.12 41.20 -6.15
N LYS A 24 0.12 41.33 -5.67
CA LYS A 24 1.27 41.77 -6.50
C LYS A 24 2.19 40.60 -6.86
N PRO A 25 2.65 40.49 -8.12
CA PRO A 25 3.58 39.45 -8.52
C PRO A 25 4.93 39.64 -7.81
N MET A 26 5.50 38.56 -7.33
CA MET A 26 6.76 38.54 -6.59
C MET A 26 7.58 37.31 -6.99
N LYS A 27 8.80 37.54 -7.49
CA LYS A 27 9.77 36.47 -7.77
C LYS A 27 10.41 36.00 -6.46
N LEU A 28 10.30 34.71 -6.19
CA LEU A 28 10.90 34.08 -5.00
C LEU A 28 12.34 33.66 -5.30
N ASN A 29 13.16 33.60 -4.26
CA ASN A 29 14.46 32.95 -4.32
C ASN A 29 14.28 31.44 -4.54
N VAL A 30 15.23 30.79 -5.22
CA VAL A 30 15.10 29.38 -5.66
C VAL A 30 14.75 28.42 -4.51
N ALA A 31 15.41 28.56 -3.35
CA ALA A 31 15.13 27.73 -2.18
C ALA A 31 13.72 27.95 -1.61
N THR A 32 13.28 29.21 -1.60
CA THR A 32 11.94 29.61 -1.15
C THR A 32 10.86 29.18 -2.14
N GLU A 33 11.16 29.24 -3.44
CA GLU A 33 10.30 28.80 -4.53
C GLU A 33 10.07 27.29 -4.48
N GLU A 34 11.12 26.48 -4.30
CA GLU A 34 11.01 25.01 -4.19
C GLU A 34 9.96 24.62 -3.15
N ILE A 35 10.03 25.23 -1.96
CA ILE A 35 9.13 24.95 -0.84
C ILE A 35 7.71 25.45 -1.12
N ALA A 36 7.58 26.63 -1.73
CA ALA A 36 6.29 27.14 -2.18
C ALA A 36 5.63 26.17 -3.18
N THR A 37 6.40 25.51 -4.05
CA THR A 37 5.84 24.50 -4.97
C THR A 37 5.24 23.30 -4.25
N PHE A 38 5.75 22.92 -3.07
CA PHE A 38 5.19 21.79 -2.32
C PHE A 38 3.78 22.10 -1.82
N TYR A 39 3.56 23.33 -1.34
CA TYR A 39 2.23 23.80 -0.95
C TYR A 39 1.32 23.96 -2.16
N ALA A 40 1.82 24.58 -3.25
CA ALA A 40 1.06 24.77 -4.48
C ALA A 40 0.57 23.44 -5.07
N LYS A 41 1.40 22.39 -5.11
CA LYS A 41 1.00 21.04 -5.56
C LYS A 41 -0.12 20.40 -4.73
N MET A 42 -0.38 20.94 -3.54
CA MET A 42 -1.36 20.41 -2.59
C MET A 42 -2.55 21.34 -2.38
N LEU A 43 -2.72 22.40 -3.17
CA LEU A 43 -3.72 23.44 -2.92
C LEU A 43 -5.15 22.88 -2.77
N ASP A 44 -5.52 21.90 -3.60
CA ASP A 44 -6.83 21.23 -3.58
C ASP A 44 -6.95 20.08 -2.56
N HIS A 45 -5.92 19.83 -1.75
CA HIS A 45 -5.91 18.74 -0.79
C HIS A 45 -6.43 19.21 0.58
N GLU A 46 -7.27 18.42 1.24
CA GLU A 46 -7.76 18.63 2.63
C GLU A 46 -6.70 18.95 3.70
N TYR A 47 -5.41 18.72 3.43
CA TYR A 47 -4.37 19.12 4.38
C TYR A 47 -4.18 20.63 4.41
N THR A 48 -4.30 21.31 3.27
CA THR A 48 -4.12 22.77 3.18
C THR A 48 -5.25 23.54 3.82
N THR A 49 -6.37 22.88 4.19
CA THR A 49 -7.47 23.50 4.96
C THR A 49 -7.28 23.38 6.47
N LYS A 50 -6.30 22.58 6.94
CA LYS A 50 -6.03 22.38 8.37
C LYS A 50 -5.10 23.46 8.90
N GLU A 51 -5.51 24.12 9.98
CA GLU A 51 -4.75 25.21 10.62
C GLU A 51 -3.34 24.76 11.06
N ILE A 52 -3.21 23.59 11.70
CA ILE A 52 -1.92 23.01 12.11
C ILE A 52 -0.98 22.87 10.90
N PHE A 53 -1.50 22.44 9.76
CA PHE A 53 -0.71 22.26 8.54
C PHE A 53 -0.22 23.60 7.99
N GLN A 54 -1.12 24.59 7.90
CA GLN A 54 -0.81 25.94 7.45
C GLN A 54 0.25 26.61 8.33
N ASN A 55 0.06 26.54 9.66
CA ASN A 55 0.96 27.15 10.64
C ASN A 55 2.37 26.54 10.57
N ASN A 56 2.47 25.20 10.55
CA ASN A 56 3.76 24.51 10.46
C ASN A 56 4.45 24.76 9.12
N PHE A 57 3.71 24.72 8.02
CA PHE A 57 4.24 25.05 6.69
C PHE A 57 4.81 26.46 6.67
N PHE A 58 4.03 27.45 7.08
CA PHE A 58 4.44 28.85 7.02
C PHE A 58 5.64 29.13 7.92
N HIS A 59 5.67 28.52 9.11
CA HIS A 59 6.80 28.62 10.02
C HIS A 59 8.11 28.11 9.39
N ASP A 60 8.11 26.92 8.78
CA ASP A 60 9.30 26.37 8.15
C ASP A 60 9.67 27.08 6.84
N TRP A 61 8.68 27.45 6.03
CA TRP A 61 8.92 28.20 4.79
C TRP A 61 9.63 29.54 5.06
N ARG A 62 9.26 30.25 6.13
CA ARG A 62 9.92 31.51 6.53
C ARG A 62 11.38 31.35 6.94
N LYS A 63 11.80 30.17 7.41
CA LYS A 63 13.21 29.90 7.75
C LYS A 63 14.10 29.90 6.51
N GLU A 64 13.54 29.46 5.38
CA GLU A 64 14.24 29.29 4.11
C GLU A 64 14.09 30.52 3.20
N MET A 65 13.33 31.54 3.63
CA MET A 65 13.27 32.86 2.99
C MET A 65 14.53 33.68 3.23
N THR A 66 14.91 34.47 2.23
CA THR A 66 15.87 35.56 2.39
C THR A 66 15.34 36.62 3.37
N SER A 67 16.23 37.45 3.90
CA SER A 67 15.85 38.54 4.81
C SER A 67 14.83 39.50 4.19
N GLU A 68 14.92 39.77 2.89
CA GLU A 68 14.00 40.66 2.17
C GLU A 68 12.63 40.01 1.93
N GLU A 69 12.59 38.74 1.55
CA GLU A 69 11.33 37.99 1.44
C GLU A 69 10.63 37.90 2.80
N ARG A 70 11.38 37.61 3.87
CA ARG A 70 10.84 37.48 5.23
C ARG A 70 10.24 38.80 5.74
N LYS A 71 10.76 39.95 5.32
CA LYS A 71 10.17 41.27 5.65
C LYS A 71 8.83 41.49 4.95
N LYS A 72 8.72 41.06 3.68
CA LYS A 72 7.51 41.22 2.85
C LYS A 72 6.42 40.21 3.22
N ILE A 73 6.76 38.93 3.22
CA ILE A 73 5.83 37.81 3.41
C ILE A 73 5.61 37.58 4.91
N LYS A 74 4.50 38.14 5.42
CA LYS A 74 4.14 38.08 6.85
C LYS A 74 2.95 37.18 7.15
N HIS A 75 2.03 37.04 6.20
CA HIS A 75 0.76 36.36 6.37
C HIS A 75 0.54 35.36 5.22
N LEU A 76 0.21 34.11 5.56
CA LEU A 76 -0.02 33.07 4.56
C LEU A 76 -1.28 33.37 3.74
N GLU A 77 -2.30 33.99 4.33
CA GLU A 77 -3.58 34.30 3.67
C GLU A 77 -3.41 35.30 2.51
N LYS A 78 -2.32 36.09 2.53
CA LYS A 78 -1.97 37.03 1.46
C LYS A 78 -1.19 36.38 0.31
N CYS A 79 -0.78 35.12 0.44
CA CYS A 79 -0.02 34.40 -0.57
C CYS A 79 -0.98 33.73 -1.57
N ASP A 80 -0.77 33.95 -2.87
CA ASP A 80 -1.51 33.28 -3.93
C ASP A 80 -0.61 32.26 -4.66
N PHE A 81 -0.99 30.98 -4.53
CA PHE A 81 -0.31 29.85 -5.16
C PHE A 81 -1.09 29.28 -6.36
N LYS A 82 -2.19 29.90 -6.79
CA LYS A 82 -3.10 29.34 -7.82
C LYS A 82 -2.42 29.18 -9.17
N GLU A 83 -1.61 30.14 -9.60
CA GLU A 83 -0.91 30.08 -10.88
C GLU A 83 0.14 28.94 -10.89
N MET A 84 0.92 28.82 -9.79
CA MET A 84 1.83 27.68 -9.57
C MET A 84 1.06 26.35 -9.54
N HIS A 85 -0.10 26.30 -8.88
CA HIS A 85 -0.93 25.11 -8.80
C HIS A 85 -1.42 24.68 -10.18
N LYS A 86 -1.94 25.62 -10.97
CA LYS A 86 -2.37 25.40 -12.35
C LYS A 86 -1.24 24.83 -13.21
N TYR A 87 -0.05 25.41 -13.13
CA TYR A 87 1.13 24.89 -13.83
C TYR A 87 1.39 23.41 -13.52
N PHE A 88 1.30 22.99 -12.25
CA PHE A 88 1.52 21.58 -11.89
C PHE A 88 0.38 20.65 -12.30
N VAL A 89 -0.86 21.14 -12.33
CA VAL A 89 -2.00 20.40 -12.88
C VAL A 89 -1.77 20.15 -14.37
N ASP A 90 -1.49 21.21 -15.14
CA ASP A 90 -1.24 21.16 -16.58
C ASP A 90 -0.02 20.29 -16.90
N LYS A 91 1.09 20.43 -16.15
CA LYS A 91 2.29 19.58 -16.30
C LYS A 91 1.99 18.10 -16.06
N ASN A 92 1.13 17.77 -15.11
CA ASN A 92 0.76 16.38 -14.82
C ASN A 92 -0.19 15.82 -15.90
N GLU A 93 -1.05 16.64 -16.50
CA GLU A 93 -1.89 16.27 -17.64
C GLU A 93 -1.06 16.06 -18.90
N ALA A 94 -0.15 16.98 -19.22
CA ALA A 94 0.81 16.86 -20.31
C ALA A 94 1.64 15.57 -20.17
N ARG A 95 2.11 15.25 -18.94
CA ARG A 95 2.84 14.00 -18.66
C ARG A 95 2.01 12.75 -18.97
N LYS A 96 0.69 12.76 -18.73
CA LYS A 96 -0.20 11.66 -19.09
C LYS A 96 -0.39 11.56 -20.60
N ALA A 97 -0.42 12.70 -21.30
CA ALA A 97 -0.57 12.82 -22.75
C ALA A 97 0.71 12.54 -23.54
N LEU A 98 1.87 12.33 -22.88
CA LEU A 98 3.15 12.09 -23.56
C LEU A 98 3.06 10.97 -24.63
N PRO A 99 3.71 11.15 -25.80
CA PRO A 99 3.82 10.14 -26.83
C PRO A 99 4.43 8.83 -26.33
N LYS A 100 4.11 7.72 -26.99
CA LYS A 100 4.64 6.39 -26.63
C LYS A 100 6.16 6.34 -26.69
N GLU A 101 6.78 7.04 -27.65
CA GLU A 101 8.24 7.09 -27.81
C GLU A 101 8.92 7.76 -26.62
N GLU A 102 8.46 8.93 -26.18
CA GLU A 102 9.03 9.62 -25.02
C GLU A 102 8.82 8.84 -23.72
N LYS A 103 7.64 8.23 -23.54
CA LYS A 103 7.38 7.32 -22.41
C LYS A 103 8.34 6.13 -22.40
N GLN A 104 8.72 5.63 -23.57
CA GLN A 104 9.68 4.53 -23.69
C GLN A 104 11.10 4.99 -23.33
N LYS A 105 11.54 6.17 -23.79
CA LYS A 105 12.84 6.76 -23.41
C LYS A 105 12.96 6.95 -21.89
N LEU A 106 11.94 7.55 -21.26
CA LEU A 106 11.90 7.72 -19.79
C LEU A 106 11.93 6.39 -19.03
N LYS A 107 11.31 5.35 -19.58
CA LYS A 107 11.35 4.01 -19.01
C LYS A 107 12.75 3.40 -19.11
N GLU A 108 13.41 3.52 -20.26
CA GLU A 108 14.78 3.03 -20.46
C GLU A 108 15.79 3.71 -19.54
N GLU A 109 15.66 5.03 -19.33
CA GLU A 109 16.45 5.76 -18.34
C GLU A 109 16.20 5.26 -16.91
N ALA A 110 14.93 5.03 -16.55
CA ALA A 110 14.58 4.49 -15.25
C ALA A 110 15.10 3.05 -15.06
N ASP A 111 15.10 2.23 -16.11
CA ASP A 111 15.61 0.86 -16.10
C ASP A 111 17.15 0.85 -15.97
N LYS A 112 17.86 1.79 -16.61
CA LYS A 112 19.32 1.98 -16.41
C LYS A 112 19.65 2.33 -14.97
N ILE A 113 18.91 3.28 -14.38
CA ILE A 113 19.07 3.66 -12.96
C ILE A 113 18.77 2.44 -12.05
N GLN A 114 17.74 1.67 -12.37
CA GLN A 114 17.39 0.45 -11.63
C GLN A 114 18.49 -0.61 -11.72
N GLU A 115 19.12 -0.77 -12.87
CA GLU A 115 20.19 -1.75 -13.08
C GLU A 115 21.47 -1.36 -12.34
N GLU A 116 21.80 -0.07 -12.31
CA GLU A 116 22.99 0.45 -11.65
C GLU A 116 22.85 0.52 -10.11
N TYR A 117 21.76 1.10 -9.60
CA TYR A 117 21.59 1.37 -8.17
C TYR A 117 20.64 0.40 -7.47
N GLY A 118 19.81 -0.31 -8.21
CA GLY A 118 18.74 -1.13 -7.65
C GLY A 118 19.17 -2.52 -7.19
N TYR A 119 20.47 -2.83 -7.23
CA TYR A 119 21.02 -4.13 -6.84
C TYR A 119 22.28 -3.99 -5.98
N CYS A 120 22.51 -4.99 -5.14
CA CYS A 120 23.75 -5.17 -4.39
C CYS A 120 24.28 -6.59 -4.58
N ILE A 121 25.55 -6.79 -4.20
CA ILE A 121 26.11 -8.12 -3.98
C ILE A 121 26.09 -8.35 -2.48
N LEU A 122 25.49 -9.46 -2.06
CA LEU A 122 25.44 -9.94 -0.68
C LEU A 122 25.88 -11.40 -0.70
N ASP A 123 26.95 -11.74 0.01
CA ASP A 123 27.50 -13.10 0.09
C ASP A 123 27.67 -13.77 -1.29
N GLY A 124 28.18 -13.01 -2.27
CA GLY A 124 28.38 -13.47 -3.65
C GLY A 124 27.12 -13.51 -4.52
N HIS A 125 25.93 -13.27 -3.96
CA HIS A 125 24.67 -13.25 -4.70
C HIS A 125 24.23 -11.83 -5.06
N ARG A 126 23.75 -11.66 -6.30
CA ARG A 126 23.12 -10.41 -6.74
C ARG A 126 21.71 -10.32 -6.19
N GLU A 127 21.49 -9.38 -5.29
CA GLU A 127 20.25 -9.17 -4.56
C GLU A 127 19.63 -7.82 -4.91
N LYS A 128 18.29 -7.78 -4.99
CA LYS A 128 17.56 -6.55 -5.32
C LYS A 128 17.43 -5.66 -4.09
N ILE A 129 17.60 -4.35 -4.25
CA ILE A 129 17.39 -3.36 -3.19
C ILE A 129 15.93 -2.88 -3.22
N GLY A 130 15.29 -2.75 -2.06
CA GLY A 130 13.89 -2.37 -1.94
C GLY A 130 13.62 -0.91 -2.25
N ASN A 131 14.39 0.00 -1.65
CA ASN A 131 14.15 1.45 -1.66
C ASN A 131 15.45 2.24 -1.85
N PHE A 132 16.17 1.99 -2.95
CA PHE A 132 17.48 2.62 -3.20
C PHE A 132 17.42 4.13 -3.51
N LYS A 133 16.25 4.67 -3.89
CA LYS A 133 16.05 6.10 -4.16
C LYS A 133 15.75 6.84 -2.85
N THR A 134 16.42 7.97 -2.60
CA THR A 134 16.10 8.82 -1.45
C THR A 134 14.72 9.46 -1.60
N GLU A 135 13.98 9.63 -0.51
CA GLU A 135 12.72 10.38 -0.55
C GLU A 135 12.99 11.84 -0.97
N PRO A 136 12.23 12.41 -1.93
CA PRO A 136 12.38 13.82 -2.29
C PRO A 136 11.91 14.73 -1.14
N PRO A 137 12.41 15.99 -1.07
CA PRO A 137 11.89 16.98 -0.14
C PRO A 137 10.40 17.25 -0.39
N GLY A 138 9.71 17.71 0.64
CA GLY A 138 8.26 17.97 0.57
C GLY A 138 7.65 18.34 1.91
N LEU A 139 6.33 18.36 2.00
CA LEU A 139 5.63 18.63 3.27
C LEU A 139 5.26 17.33 3.98
N PHE A 140 5.49 17.28 5.29
CA PHE A 140 5.14 16.12 6.11
C PHE A 140 3.63 16.00 6.25
N ARG A 141 3.10 14.86 5.80
CA ARG A 141 1.67 14.52 5.88
C ARG A 141 1.47 13.39 6.87
N GLY A 142 1.57 13.73 8.15
CA GLY A 142 1.25 12.80 9.23
C GLY A 142 -0.21 12.34 9.12
N ARG A 143 -0.47 11.08 9.50
CA ARG A 143 -1.82 10.51 9.47
C ARG A 143 -2.65 11.01 10.65
N GLY A 144 -3.96 11.13 10.48
CA GLY A 144 -4.85 11.69 11.50
C GLY A 144 -4.53 13.16 11.79
N ASP A 145 -4.67 13.55 13.06
CA ASP A 145 -4.38 14.91 13.53
C ASP A 145 -2.95 15.03 14.08
N HIS A 146 -1.99 14.59 13.27
CA HIS A 146 -0.59 14.60 13.65
C HIS A 146 -0.08 16.05 13.83
N PRO A 147 0.51 16.41 14.99
CA PRO A 147 0.85 17.80 15.33
C PRO A 147 1.92 18.42 14.43
N LYS A 148 2.79 17.58 13.83
CA LYS A 148 3.86 18.00 12.90
C LYS A 148 3.45 18.06 11.42
N MET A 149 2.17 17.85 11.09
CA MET A 149 1.74 17.93 9.69
C MET A 149 2.03 19.33 9.11
N GLY A 150 2.47 19.41 7.85
CA GLY A 150 2.84 20.68 7.21
C GLY A 150 4.31 21.07 7.38
N MET A 151 5.04 20.49 8.33
CA MET A 151 6.48 20.74 8.49
C MET A 151 7.28 20.31 7.25
N LEU A 152 8.37 21.01 6.97
CA LEU A 152 9.24 20.75 5.82
C LEU A 152 10.07 19.47 6.03
N LYS A 153 9.87 18.46 5.19
CA LYS A 153 10.82 17.36 5.01
C LYS A 153 11.97 17.86 4.15
N LYS A 154 13.16 17.92 4.74
CA LYS A 154 14.37 18.41 4.06
C LYS A 154 14.89 17.42 3.02
N ARG A 155 15.61 17.94 2.04
CA ARG A 155 16.36 17.14 1.07
C ARG A 155 17.48 16.40 1.81
N ILE A 156 17.61 15.11 1.54
CA ILE A 156 18.71 14.31 2.05
C ILE A 156 19.95 14.60 1.22
N MET A 157 21.02 15.05 1.88
CA MET A 157 22.31 15.32 1.26
C MET A 157 23.27 14.14 1.50
N PRO A 158 24.32 13.96 0.68
CA PRO A 158 25.35 12.94 0.95
C PRO A 158 25.94 13.02 2.35
N GLU A 159 26.08 14.24 2.89
CA GLU A 159 26.60 14.52 4.22
C GLU A 159 25.68 14.03 5.37
N ASP A 160 24.44 13.65 5.06
CA ASP A 160 23.50 13.04 6.01
C ASP A 160 23.55 11.51 5.99
N VAL A 161 24.12 10.93 4.93
CA VAL A 161 24.05 9.50 4.64
C VAL A 161 25.22 8.74 5.23
N ILE A 162 24.88 7.68 5.96
CA ILE A 162 25.81 6.68 6.47
C ILE A 162 25.74 5.45 5.56
N ILE A 163 26.89 5.04 5.02
CA ILE A 163 27.03 3.86 4.18
C ILE A 163 27.50 2.67 5.02
N ASN A 164 26.89 1.50 4.83
CA ASN A 164 27.33 0.25 5.43
C ASN A 164 27.72 -0.76 4.35
N CYS A 165 28.99 -1.16 4.34
CA CYS A 165 29.53 -2.12 3.38
C CYS A 165 30.65 -2.96 4.01
N SER A 166 30.98 -4.10 3.43
CA SER A 166 32.04 -4.96 3.95
C SER A 166 33.43 -4.35 3.68
N LYS A 167 34.41 -4.67 4.53
CA LYS A 167 35.78 -4.12 4.46
C LYS A 167 36.51 -4.43 3.15
N ASP A 168 36.15 -5.55 2.53
CA ASP A 168 36.69 -6.09 1.28
C ASP A 168 35.90 -5.63 0.03
N SER A 169 34.78 -4.92 0.21
CA SER A 169 33.98 -4.43 -0.91
C SER A 169 34.43 -3.07 -1.41
N LYS A 170 34.17 -2.77 -2.69
CA LYS A 170 34.34 -1.41 -3.22
C LYS A 170 33.31 -0.48 -2.55
N THR A 171 33.80 0.48 -1.76
CA THR A 171 32.98 1.53 -1.15
C THR A 171 32.30 2.39 -2.23
N PRO A 172 31.00 2.68 -2.11
CA PRO A 172 30.31 3.64 -2.96
C PRO A 172 30.96 5.02 -2.92
N GLU A 173 31.18 5.62 -4.08
CA GLU A 173 31.67 7.00 -4.18
C GLU A 173 30.50 7.99 -4.02
N PRO A 174 30.65 9.05 -3.20
CA PRO A 174 29.63 10.10 -3.11
C PRO A 174 29.56 10.90 -4.42
N PRO A 175 28.44 11.62 -4.67
CA PRO A 175 28.37 12.58 -5.77
C PRO A 175 29.56 13.56 -5.77
N SER A 176 29.98 14.00 -6.95
CA SER A 176 31.15 14.88 -7.09
C SER A 176 31.02 16.14 -6.22
N GLY A 177 32.08 16.45 -5.47
CA GLY A 177 32.10 17.59 -4.54
C GLY A 177 31.49 17.34 -3.16
N HIS A 178 30.95 16.14 -2.92
CA HIS A 178 30.33 15.77 -1.65
C HIS A 178 31.10 14.67 -0.91
N LYS A 179 30.74 14.47 0.35
CA LYS A 179 31.23 13.36 1.17
C LYS A 179 30.11 12.66 1.93
N TRP A 180 30.27 11.38 2.19
CA TRP A 180 29.38 10.65 3.10
C TRP A 180 29.54 11.16 4.53
N LYS A 181 28.47 11.06 5.32
CA LYS A 181 28.52 11.30 6.77
C LYS A 181 29.52 10.37 7.44
N GLU A 182 29.41 9.09 7.09
CA GLU A 182 30.18 8.00 7.66
C GLU A 182 30.15 6.81 6.68
N VAL A 183 31.25 6.08 6.60
CA VAL A 183 31.31 4.75 5.99
C VAL A 183 31.69 3.78 7.09
N ARG A 184 30.86 2.76 7.33
CA ARG A 184 31.10 1.74 8.35
C ARG A 184 31.00 0.33 7.78
N CYS A 185 31.49 -0.61 8.57
CA CYS A 185 31.44 -2.04 8.30
C CYS A 185 30.83 -2.75 9.51
N ASP A 186 29.50 -2.81 9.56
CA ASP A 186 28.73 -3.50 10.58
C ASP A 186 27.97 -4.67 9.95
N ASN A 187 28.44 -5.88 10.25
CA ASN A 187 27.85 -7.14 9.76
C ASN A 187 26.73 -7.68 10.67
N THR A 188 26.38 -6.97 11.75
CA THR A 188 25.28 -7.33 12.67
C THR A 188 23.94 -6.76 12.23
N VAL A 189 23.95 -5.86 11.24
CA VAL A 189 22.78 -5.16 10.72
C VAL A 189 22.50 -5.52 9.26
N THR A 190 21.28 -5.26 8.80
CA THR A 190 20.80 -5.64 7.45
C THR A 190 20.59 -4.46 6.49
N TRP A 191 20.87 -3.23 6.94
CA TRP A 191 20.71 -2.03 6.11
C TRP A 191 22.01 -1.69 5.37
N LEU A 192 21.86 -1.11 4.17
CA LEU A 192 22.96 -0.75 3.27
C LEU A 192 23.33 0.74 3.38
N ALA A 193 22.33 1.59 3.62
CA ALA A 193 22.53 3.00 3.90
C ALA A 193 21.48 3.48 4.90
N SER A 194 21.82 4.51 5.67
CA SER A 194 20.88 5.13 6.61
C SER A 194 21.09 6.64 6.72
N TRP A 195 20.07 7.35 7.18
CA TRP A 195 20.12 8.78 7.50
C TRP A 195 19.07 9.11 8.56
N THR A 196 19.25 10.23 9.25
CA THR A 196 18.27 10.74 10.21
C THR A 196 17.32 11.71 9.51
N GLU A 197 16.01 11.47 9.57
CA GLU A 197 15.02 12.42 9.03
C GLU A 197 14.68 13.53 10.04
N ASN A 198 14.36 14.73 9.54
CA ASN A 198 14.32 15.95 10.35
C ASN A 198 12.99 16.20 11.10
N ILE A 199 11.94 15.41 10.87
CA ILE A 199 10.62 15.63 11.48
C ILE A 199 10.52 14.93 12.83
N GLN A 200 10.86 13.64 12.91
CA GLN A 200 10.80 12.85 14.14
C GLN A 200 12.19 12.47 14.66
N ASN A 201 13.27 12.87 13.97
CA ASN A 201 14.64 12.44 14.26
C ASN A 201 14.80 10.91 14.23
N SER A 202 13.94 10.23 13.47
CA SER A 202 13.99 8.80 13.28
C SER A 202 15.02 8.43 12.20
N ILE A 203 15.61 7.25 12.31
CA ILE A 203 16.54 6.75 11.31
C ILE A 203 15.75 6.08 10.18
N LYS A 204 16.06 6.46 8.94
CA LYS A 204 15.57 5.82 7.71
C LYS A 204 16.66 4.93 7.15
N TYR A 205 16.24 3.85 6.51
CA TYR A 205 17.14 2.80 6.02
C TYR A 205 16.85 2.45 4.57
N ILE A 206 17.90 2.22 3.80
CA ILE A 206 17.86 1.46 2.55
C ILE A 206 18.13 0.01 2.88
N MET A 207 17.19 -0.86 2.54
CA MET A 207 17.27 -2.29 2.82
C MET A 207 16.99 -3.10 1.56
N LEU A 208 17.33 -4.39 1.62
CA LEU A 208 17.05 -5.34 0.56
C LEU A 208 15.55 -5.45 0.24
N ASN A 209 15.23 -5.96 -0.93
CA ASN A 209 13.88 -6.22 -1.37
C ASN A 209 13.26 -7.37 -0.55
N PRO A 210 11.93 -7.40 -0.31
CA PRO A 210 11.30 -8.52 0.39
C PRO A 210 11.52 -9.91 -0.21
N SER A 211 11.92 -10.02 -1.48
CA SER A 211 12.28 -11.28 -2.14
C SER A 211 13.68 -11.79 -1.82
N SER A 212 14.54 -10.96 -1.22
CA SER A 212 15.92 -11.33 -0.90
C SER A 212 16.01 -12.31 0.27
N LYS A 213 17.02 -13.20 0.23
CA LYS A 213 17.22 -14.28 1.21
C LYS A 213 17.14 -13.79 2.67
N LEU A 214 17.83 -12.70 3.00
CA LEU A 214 17.84 -12.12 4.35
C LEU A 214 16.47 -11.62 4.83
N LYS A 215 15.56 -11.23 3.94
CA LYS A 215 14.23 -10.72 4.33
C LYS A 215 13.16 -11.80 4.42
N VAL A 216 13.39 -12.96 3.82
CA VAL A 216 12.45 -14.10 3.88
C VAL A 216 12.23 -14.56 5.33
N GLY A 217 13.20 -14.34 6.24
CA GLY A 217 13.07 -14.62 7.68
C GLY A 217 12.57 -13.48 8.58
N VAL A 218 12.34 -12.27 8.06
CA VAL A 218 12.00 -11.09 8.90
C VAL A 218 10.67 -10.47 8.46
N LEU A 219 9.60 -10.85 9.15
CA LEU A 219 8.27 -10.27 8.99
C LEU A 219 8.22 -8.85 9.59
N PHE A 220 8.42 -7.82 8.77
CA PHE A 220 8.28 -6.43 9.20
C PHE A 220 6.81 -6.04 9.33
N LEU A 221 6.41 -5.65 10.54
CA LEU A 221 5.07 -5.13 10.84
C LEU A 221 5.10 -3.61 10.83
N VAL A 222 4.37 -2.99 9.90
CA VAL A 222 4.09 -1.56 9.93
C VAL A 222 2.72 -1.38 10.60
N ARG A 223 2.65 -0.56 11.65
CA ARG A 223 1.38 -0.09 12.21
C ARG A 223 0.91 1.12 11.41
N PRO A 224 -0.19 1.03 10.64
CA PRO A 224 -0.88 2.23 10.18
C PRO A 224 -1.66 2.85 11.35
N SER A 225 -1.62 4.19 11.48
CA SER A 225 -2.59 4.93 12.30
C SER A 225 -3.98 4.74 11.69
N VAL A 226 -4.73 3.77 12.20
CA VAL A 226 -6.13 3.53 11.90
C VAL A 226 -6.87 3.75 13.22
N CYS A 227 -7.94 4.55 13.19
CA CYS A 227 -8.80 4.71 14.36
C CYS A 227 -9.25 3.32 14.80
N HIS A 228 -8.93 2.94 16.03
CA HIS A 228 -9.53 1.76 16.66
C HIS A 228 -10.93 2.15 17.14
N LEU A 229 -11.77 2.64 16.22
CA LEU A 229 -13.20 2.58 16.40
C LEU A 229 -13.57 1.14 16.05
N ILE A 230 -13.39 0.28 17.05
CA ILE A 230 -14.23 -0.90 17.15
C ILE A 230 -15.62 -0.27 17.30
N ASP A 231 -16.43 -0.31 16.24
CA ASP A 231 -17.89 -0.19 16.34
C ASP A 231 -18.30 -0.96 17.60
N PRO A 232 -19.20 -0.48 18.48
CA PRO A 232 -19.43 -1.05 19.81
C PRO A 232 -19.99 -2.48 19.74
N PHE A 233 -19.13 -3.42 19.34
CA PHE A 233 -19.22 -4.82 19.60
C PHE A 233 -18.88 -4.92 21.07
N TYR A 234 -19.92 -5.04 21.88
CA TYR A 234 -19.80 -5.56 23.23
C TYR A 234 -19.04 -6.88 23.14
N ALA A 235 -17.73 -6.83 23.39
CA ALA A 235 -16.92 -8.03 23.48
C ALA A 235 -17.29 -8.69 24.81
N THR A 236 -17.99 -9.83 24.75
CA THR A 236 -18.25 -10.62 25.93
C THR A 236 -16.93 -11.17 26.44
N VAL A 237 -16.51 -10.71 27.61
CA VAL A 237 -15.30 -11.19 28.28
C VAL A 237 -15.66 -12.10 29.45
N HIS A 238 -14.72 -12.94 29.86
CA HIS A 238 -14.88 -13.78 31.04
C HIS A 238 -15.09 -12.91 32.30
N VAL A 239 -15.96 -13.36 33.23
CA VAL A 239 -16.34 -12.59 34.42
C VAL A 239 -15.15 -12.10 35.25
N ARG A 240 -14.08 -12.91 35.35
CA ARG A 240 -12.85 -12.51 36.05
C ARG A 240 -12.12 -11.35 35.36
N VAL A 241 -12.11 -11.33 34.02
CA VAL A 241 -11.52 -10.23 33.24
C VAL A 241 -12.30 -8.95 33.46
N PHE A 242 -13.64 -9.03 33.42
CA PHE A 242 -14.50 -7.87 33.68
C PHE A 242 -14.26 -7.28 35.07
N LYS A 243 -14.25 -8.12 36.11
CA LYS A 243 -13.95 -7.68 37.50
C LYS A 243 -12.56 -7.05 37.62
N ASN A 244 -11.55 -7.63 36.98
CA ASN A 244 -10.20 -7.07 36.99
C ASN A 244 -10.13 -5.72 36.26
N LEU A 245 -10.84 -5.55 35.15
CA LEU A 245 -10.90 -4.27 34.43
C LEU A 245 -11.53 -3.18 35.29
N GLN A 246 -12.58 -3.49 36.07
CA GLN A 246 -13.14 -2.53 37.03
C GLN A 246 -12.09 -2.09 38.05
N LEU A 247 -11.36 -3.04 38.65
CA LEU A 247 -10.27 -2.75 39.59
C LEU A 247 -9.15 -1.91 38.95
N PHE A 248 -8.80 -2.17 37.68
CA PHE A 248 -7.76 -1.41 36.98
C PHE A 248 -8.16 0.02 36.64
N MET A 249 -9.46 0.34 36.67
CA MET A 249 -9.99 1.69 36.44
C MET A 249 -10.27 2.45 37.75
N GLU A 250 -10.24 1.79 38.91
CA GLU A 250 -10.49 2.44 40.19
C GLU A 250 -9.44 3.54 40.46
N ASN A 251 -9.91 4.73 40.85
CA ASN A 251 -9.10 5.90 41.16
C ASN A 251 -8.19 6.38 40.01
N LYS A 252 -8.62 6.20 38.76
CA LYS A 252 -7.93 6.71 37.56
C LYS A 252 -8.75 7.74 36.81
N ASP A 253 -8.07 8.74 36.27
CA ASP A 253 -8.66 9.71 35.37
C ASP A 253 -8.73 9.16 33.92
N PRO A 254 -9.59 9.71 33.04
CA PRO A 254 -9.74 9.21 31.66
C PRO A 254 -8.47 9.24 30.80
N GLY A 255 -7.46 10.01 31.19
CA GLY A 255 -6.16 10.09 30.51
C GLY A 255 -5.11 9.11 31.02
N ASP A 256 -5.37 8.42 32.12
CA ASP A 256 -4.41 7.53 32.77
C ASP A 256 -4.32 6.17 32.07
N ASP A 257 -3.14 5.55 32.15
CA ASP A 257 -2.92 4.21 31.60
C ASP A 257 -3.74 3.17 32.36
N LEU A 258 -4.56 2.40 31.63
CA LEU A 258 -5.36 1.32 32.19
C LEU A 258 -4.49 0.25 32.87
N PHE A 259 -3.35 -0.09 32.25
CA PHE A 259 -2.37 -1.04 32.81
C PHE A 259 -1.12 -0.30 33.28
N ASP A 260 -1.27 0.50 34.34
CA ASP A 260 -0.25 1.41 34.91
C ASP A 260 1.05 0.71 35.32
N ARG A 261 0.99 -0.58 35.68
CA ARG A 261 2.15 -1.38 36.09
C ARG A 261 2.69 -2.31 35.00
N LEU A 262 2.16 -2.21 33.78
CA LEU A 262 2.54 -3.08 32.67
C LEU A 262 3.16 -2.25 31.54
N ASN A 263 4.26 -2.75 30.99
CA ASN A 263 4.80 -2.23 29.75
C ASN A 263 5.17 -3.38 28.81
N THR A 264 5.48 -3.05 27.56
CA THR A 264 5.78 -4.04 26.53
C THR A 264 7.04 -4.87 26.83
N THR A 265 8.01 -4.31 27.56
CA THR A 265 9.23 -5.03 27.97
C THR A 265 8.89 -6.13 28.96
N VAL A 266 8.13 -5.82 30.01
CA VAL A 266 7.70 -6.80 31.02
C VAL A 266 6.85 -7.91 30.39
N LEU A 267 5.89 -7.54 29.53
CA LEU A 267 5.04 -8.49 28.84
C LEU A 267 5.85 -9.45 27.95
N ASN A 268 6.74 -8.91 27.09
CA ASN A 268 7.52 -9.75 26.19
C ASN A 268 8.55 -10.61 26.93
N LYS A 269 9.08 -10.15 28.07
CA LYS A 269 9.95 -10.97 28.91
C LYS A 269 9.19 -12.19 29.45
N HIS A 270 7.98 -11.97 29.99
CA HIS A 270 7.16 -13.08 30.46
C HIS A 270 6.80 -14.05 29.33
N LEU A 271 6.47 -13.54 28.13
CA LEU A 271 6.18 -14.40 26.97
C LEU A 271 7.39 -15.21 26.53
N GLN A 272 8.59 -14.64 26.54
CA GLN A 272 9.84 -15.34 26.23
C GLN A 272 10.11 -16.48 27.22
N ASP A 273 9.82 -16.28 28.51
CA ASP A 273 9.97 -17.32 29.54
C ASP A 273 9.00 -18.51 29.31
N LEU A 274 7.86 -18.27 28.64
CA LEU A 274 6.89 -19.31 28.29
C LEU A 274 7.27 -20.09 27.02
N MET A 275 7.86 -19.41 26.03
CA MET A 275 8.34 -20.04 24.80
C MET A 275 9.41 -19.16 24.15
N ASP A 276 10.52 -19.78 23.77
CA ASP A 276 11.62 -19.06 23.15
C ASP A 276 11.20 -18.34 21.86
N GLY A 277 11.47 -17.02 21.80
CA GLY A 277 11.16 -16.16 20.67
C GLY A 277 9.71 -15.63 20.67
N LEU A 278 8.89 -16.01 21.65
CA LEU A 278 7.51 -15.56 21.75
C LEU A 278 7.44 -14.08 22.17
N THR A 279 6.69 -13.31 21.38
CA THR A 279 6.42 -11.90 21.65
C THR A 279 4.96 -11.58 21.32
N ALA A 280 4.44 -10.47 21.83
CA ALA A 280 3.03 -10.09 21.63
C ALA A 280 2.61 -10.02 20.14
N LYS A 281 3.56 -9.73 19.23
CA LYS A 281 3.30 -9.68 17.78
C LYS A 281 3.05 -11.06 17.15
N VAL A 282 3.58 -12.14 17.75
CA VAL A 282 3.45 -13.51 17.23
C VAL A 282 1.98 -13.94 17.28
N PHE A 283 1.25 -13.58 18.35
CA PHE A 283 -0.18 -13.87 18.48
C PHE A 283 -1.02 -13.30 17.33
N ARG A 284 -0.71 -12.09 16.84
CA ARG A 284 -1.43 -11.52 15.68
C ARG A 284 -1.19 -12.34 14.41
N THR A 285 0.02 -12.85 14.21
CA THR A 285 0.39 -13.66 13.04
C THR A 285 -0.23 -15.05 13.14
N TYR A 286 -0.17 -15.67 14.32
CA TYR A 286 -0.82 -16.95 14.61
C TYR A 286 -2.33 -16.88 14.38
N ASN A 287 -3.02 -15.96 15.06
CA ASN A 287 -4.47 -15.81 14.94
C ASN A 287 -4.90 -15.51 13.50
N ALA A 288 -4.16 -14.66 12.78
CA ALA A 288 -4.44 -14.37 11.38
C ALA A 288 -4.29 -15.60 10.47
N SER A 289 -3.20 -16.37 10.64
CA SER A 289 -2.91 -17.54 9.81
C SER A 289 -3.87 -18.70 10.08
N ILE A 290 -4.13 -19.02 11.36
CA ILE A 290 -5.05 -20.10 11.72
C ILE A 290 -6.48 -19.78 11.28
N THR A 291 -6.94 -18.54 11.46
CA THR A 291 -8.26 -18.11 10.98
C THR A 291 -8.36 -18.23 9.45
N LEU A 292 -7.32 -17.89 8.69
CA LEU A 292 -7.35 -18.11 7.23
C LEU A 292 -7.54 -19.59 6.90
N GLN A 293 -6.75 -20.47 7.53
CA GLN A 293 -6.80 -21.92 7.29
C GLN A 293 -8.20 -22.48 7.60
N GLU A 294 -8.75 -22.15 8.76
CA GLU A 294 -10.10 -22.59 9.18
C GLU A 294 -11.19 -22.05 8.26
N GLN A 295 -11.15 -20.77 7.90
CA GLN A 295 -12.14 -20.16 7.02
C GLN A 295 -12.06 -20.71 5.60
N LEU A 296 -10.86 -21.00 5.09
CA LEU A 296 -10.71 -21.65 3.79
C LEU A 296 -11.28 -23.07 3.81
N LYS A 297 -11.05 -23.84 4.89
CA LYS A 297 -11.65 -25.17 5.09
C LYS A 297 -13.18 -25.09 5.15
N ALA A 298 -13.74 -24.07 5.81
CA ALA A 298 -15.19 -23.93 5.98
C ALA A 298 -15.94 -23.36 4.75
N LEU A 299 -15.33 -22.42 4.01
CA LEU A 299 -16.01 -21.66 2.95
C LEU A 299 -15.77 -22.19 1.53
N THR A 300 -14.79 -23.08 1.34
CA THR A 300 -14.44 -23.57 -0.02
C THR A 300 -15.23 -24.83 -0.35
N ASN A 301 -15.95 -24.81 -1.47
CA ASN A 301 -16.56 -26.00 -2.05
C ASN A 301 -15.67 -26.54 -3.20
N ALA A 302 -15.45 -27.85 -3.23
CA ALA A 302 -14.62 -28.50 -4.25
C ALA A 302 -15.23 -28.40 -5.66
N GLU A 303 -16.56 -28.45 -5.76
CA GLU A 303 -17.31 -28.41 -7.02
C GLU A 303 -17.43 -27.00 -7.62
N ASP A 304 -17.07 -25.97 -6.86
CA ASP A 304 -17.14 -24.59 -7.33
C ASP A 304 -16.16 -24.32 -8.47
N ASN A 305 -16.59 -23.47 -9.39
CA ASN A 305 -15.67 -22.92 -10.40
C ASN A 305 -14.64 -21.99 -9.77
N VAL A 306 -13.58 -21.67 -10.53
CA VAL A 306 -12.47 -20.83 -10.05
C VAL A 306 -12.95 -19.46 -9.55
N ALA A 307 -13.98 -18.85 -10.15
CA ALA A 307 -14.46 -17.54 -9.71
C ALA A 307 -15.15 -17.60 -8.34
N ALA A 308 -15.96 -18.62 -8.10
CA ALA A 308 -16.60 -18.85 -6.80
C ALA A 308 -15.56 -19.19 -5.71
N LYS A 309 -14.57 -20.04 -6.02
CA LYS A 309 -13.45 -20.34 -5.11
C LYS A 309 -12.65 -19.10 -4.72
N LEU A 310 -12.41 -18.18 -5.67
CA LEU A 310 -11.75 -16.89 -5.38
C LEU A 310 -12.58 -16.00 -4.44
N LEU A 311 -13.91 -16.02 -4.56
CA LEU A 311 -14.79 -15.32 -3.62
C LEU A 311 -14.68 -15.90 -2.21
N SER A 312 -14.68 -17.22 -2.07
CA SER A 312 -14.47 -17.90 -0.78
C SER A 312 -13.11 -17.54 -0.17
N TYR A 313 -12.04 -17.51 -0.97
CA TYR A 313 -10.72 -17.06 -0.51
C TYR A 313 -10.74 -15.62 -0.02
N ASN A 314 -11.38 -14.71 -0.77
CA ASN A 314 -11.46 -13.31 -0.37
C ASN A 314 -12.29 -13.11 0.89
N ARG A 315 -13.37 -13.87 1.08
CA ARG A 315 -14.17 -13.88 2.32
C ARG A 315 -13.37 -14.39 3.51
N ALA A 316 -12.60 -15.46 3.33
CA ALA A 316 -11.69 -15.96 4.37
C ALA A 316 -10.65 -14.89 4.76
N ASN A 317 -10.00 -14.24 3.79
CA ASN A 317 -9.06 -13.16 4.08
C ASN A 317 -9.76 -11.90 4.67
N ARG A 318 -11.02 -11.64 4.32
CA ARG A 318 -11.83 -10.57 4.91
C ARG A 318 -12.06 -10.81 6.40
N ALA A 319 -12.37 -12.04 6.81
CA ALA A 319 -12.49 -12.40 8.22
C ALA A 319 -11.19 -12.11 8.98
N VAL A 320 -10.03 -12.45 8.40
CA VAL A 320 -8.72 -12.13 8.99
C VAL A 320 -8.48 -10.62 9.06
N ALA A 321 -8.83 -9.89 8.01
CA ALA A 321 -8.68 -8.44 7.97
C ALA A 321 -9.56 -7.75 9.03
N ILE A 322 -10.78 -8.24 9.28
CA ILE A 322 -11.66 -7.79 10.36
C ILE A 322 -11.03 -8.09 11.73
N LEU A 323 -10.56 -9.33 11.94
CA LEU A 323 -9.86 -9.73 13.17
C LEU A 323 -8.64 -8.83 13.47
N CYS A 324 -7.90 -8.44 12.43
CA CYS A 324 -6.73 -7.57 12.54
C CYS A 324 -7.06 -6.07 12.53
N ASN A 325 -8.34 -5.71 12.46
CA ASN A 325 -8.83 -4.33 12.31
C ASN A 325 -8.19 -3.56 11.13
N HIS A 326 -7.99 -4.24 10.00
CA HIS A 326 -7.45 -3.65 8.78
C HIS A 326 -8.55 -2.93 7.99
N GLN A 327 -8.84 -1.70 8.40
CA GLN A 327 -9.85 -0.84 7.76
C GLN A 327 -9.24 0.09 6.70
N ARG A 328 -10.09 0.55 5.78
CA ARG A 328 -9.81 1.66 4.86
C ARG A 328 -11.05 2.52 4.68
N ALA A 329 -10.85 3.80 4.38
CA ALA A 329 -11.95 4.65 3.92
C ALA A 329 -12.49 4.12 2.58
N THR A 330 -13.81 4.24 2.38
CA THR A 330 -14.45 3.94 1.11
C THR A 330 -13.84 4.85 0.03
N PRO A 331 -13.35 4.30 -1.10
CA PRO A 331 -12.76 5.12 -2.16
C PRO A 331 -13.76 6.15 -2.71
N LYS A 332 -13.33 7.39 -2.96
CA LYS A 332 -14.20 8.46 -3.52
C LYS A 332 -14.87 8.06 -4.86
N SER A 333 -14.23 7.20 -5.64
CA SER A 333 -14.74 6.69 -6.92
C SER A 333 -15.56 5.39 -6.81
N PHE A 334 -15.87 4.93 -5.59
CA PHE A 334 -16.49 3.64 -5.35
C PHE A 334 -17.89 3.56 -5.98
N GLU A 335 -18.76 4.52 -5.67
CA GLU A 335 -20.16 4.55 -6.14
C GLU A 335 -20.24 4.53 -7.66
N LYS A 336 -19.55 5.45 -8.33
CA LYS A 336 -19.46 5.49 -9.81
C LYS A 336 -19.00 4.16 -10.38
N SER A 337 -18.03 3.51 -9.73
CA SER A 337 -17.50 2.24 -10.20
C SER A 337 -18.43 1.05 -9.92
N MET A 338 -19.27 1.11 -8.88
CA MET A 338 -20.32 0.13 -8.62
C MET A 338 -21.49 0.29 -9.59
N GLN A 339 -21.93 1.52 -9.86
CA GLN A 339 -22.95 1.82 -10.88
C GLN A 339 -22.55 1.28 -12.25
N ASN A 340 -21.29 1.51 -12.67
CA ASN A 340 -20.76 0.98 -13.93
C ASN A 340 -20.74 -0.56 -13.97
N LEU A 341 -20.54 -1.22 -12.84
CA LEU A 341 -20.54 -2.69 -12.77
C LEU A 341 -21.97 -3.23 -12.79
N GLN A 342 -22.89 -2.56 -12.09
CA GLN A 342 -24.31 -2.88 -12.08
C GLN A 342 -24.93 -2.77 -13.47
N ALA A 343 -24.64 -1.68 -14.20
CA ALA A 343 -25.09 -1.52 -15.59
C ALA A 343 -24.63 -2.67 -16.50
N LYS A 344 -23.40 -3.19 -16.30
CA LYS A 344 -22.89 -4.35 -17.05
C LYS A 344 -23.61 -5.64 -16.67
N ILE A 345 -23.95 -5.81 -15.39
CA ILE A 345 -24.72 -6.95 -14.89
C ILE A 345 -26.11 -6.94 -15.51
N ASP A 346 -26.78 -5.80 -15.52
CA ASP A 346 -28.15 -5.68 -16.03
C ASP A 346 -28.21 -5.92 -17.55
N ALA A 347 -27.28 -5.33 -18.32
CA ALA A 347 -27.14 -5.65 -19.74
C ALA A 347 -26.87 -7.15 -20.01
N LYS A 348 -26.14 -7.83 -19.11
CA LYS A 348 -25.89 -9.28 -19.23
C LYS A 348 -27.10 -10.12 -18.83
N LYS A 349 -27.93 -9.66 -17.89
CA LYS A 349 -29.21 -10.31 -17.56
C LYS A 349 -30.19 -10.23 -18.72
N GLU A 350 -30.24 -9.09 -19.43
CA GLU A 350 -31.05 -8.94 -20.65
C GLU A 350 -30.61 -9.93 -21.73
N GLN A 351 -29.30 -9.99 -22.03
CA GLN A 351 -28.74 -10.99 -22.97
C GLN A 351 -29.05 -12.43 -22.56
N LEU A 352 -29.06 -12.71 -21.25
CA LEU A 352 -29.41 -14.03 -20.74
C LEU A 352 -30.89 -14.35 -21.00
N ALA A 353 -31.79 -13.41 -20.72
CA ALA A 353 -33.22 -13.59 -20.95
C ALA A 353 -33.53 -13.83 -22.44
N GLU A 354 -32.90 -13.06 -23.34
CA GLU A 354 -33.01 -13.26 -24.79
C GLU A 354 -32.53 -14.65 -25.21
N ALA A 355 -31.33 -15.06 -24.76
CA ALA A 355 -30.78 -16.38 -25.07
C ALA A 355 -31.65 -17.53 -24.53
N GLN A 356 -32.29 -17.35 -23.37
CA GLN A 356 -33.25 -18.33 -22.83
C GLN A 356 -34.50 -18.46 -23.71
N MET A 357 -35.04 -17.33 -24.19
CA MET A 357 -36.18 -17.34 -25.11
C MET A 357 -35.82 -18.01 -26.45
N GLU A 358 -34.66 -17.70 -27.01
CA GLU A 358 -34.17 -18.32 -28.25
C GLU A 358 -33.97 -19.84 -28.10
N LEU A 359 -33.43 -20.28 -26.97
CA LEU A 359 -33.29 -21.70 -26.67
C LEU A 359 -34.65 -22.39 -26.54
N LYS A 360 -35.65 -21.73 -25.93
CA LYS A 360 -37.02 -22.25 -25.84
C LYS A 360 -37.65 -22.41 -27.23
N ARG A 361 -37.48 -21.42 -28.11
CA ARG A 361 -37.93 -21.49 -29.52
C ARG A 361 -37.24 -22.62 -30.28
N ALA A 362 -35.92 -22.71 -30.19
CA ALA A 362 -35.17 -23.79 -30.85
C ALA A 362 -35.59 -25.19 -30.36
N LYS A 363 -35.91 -25.35 -29.06
CA LYS A 363 -36.45 -26.61 -28.52
C LYS A 363 -37.85 -26.94 -29.06
N ALA A 364 -38.69 -25.92 -29.30
CA ALA A 364 -40.00 -26.12 -29.92
C ALA A 364 -39.86 -26.53 -31.40
N ASP A 365 -38.97 -25.88 -32.15
CA ASP A 365 -38.68 -26.22 -33.55
C ASP A 365 -38.14 -27.65 -33.69
N LEU A 366 -37.27 -28.08 -32.77
CA LEU A 366 -36.77 -29.46 -32.73
C LEU A 366 -37.91 -30.47 -32.50
N LYS A 367 -38.89 -30.15 -31.65
CA LYS A 367 -40.07 -31.02 -31.45
C LYS A 367 -40.92 -31.14 -32.72
N ALA A 368 -41.03 -30.07 -33.50
CA ALA A 368 -41.81 -30.03 -34.73
C ALA A 368 -41.11 -30.73 -35.91
N LYS A 369 -39.82 -30.46 -36.14
CA LYS A 369 -39.10 -30.91 -37.35
C LYS A 369 -38.29 -32.20 -37.17
N LYS A 370 -37.82 -32.50 -35.94
CA LYS A 370 -37.00 -33.67 -35.58
C LYS A 370 -35.79 -33.95 -36.48
N ASP A 371 -35.25 -32.91 -37.12
CA ASP A 371 -34.12 -33.02 -38.04
C ASP A 371 -32.77 -32.69 -37.38
N VAL A 372 -31.68 -33.17 -37.99
CA VAL A 372 -30.31 -33.01 -37.49
C VAL A 372 -29.94 -31.53 -37.35
N LYS A 373 -30.43 -30.67 -38.24
CA LYS A 373 -30.15 -29.22 -38.23
C LYS A 373 -30.78 -28.54 -37.01
N SER A 374 -32.03 -28.88 -36.67
CA SER A 374 -32.68 -28.34 -35.46
C SER A 374 -32.02 -28.84 -34.17
N LYS A 375 -31.50 -30.08 -34.15
CA LYS A 375 -30.75 -30.61 -33.00
C LYS A 375 -29.43 -29.86 -32.79
N ALA A 376 -28.70 -29.57 -33.86
CA ALA A 376 -27.48 -28.77 -33.81
C ALA A 376 -27.74 -27.31 -33.37
N ALA A 377 -28.87 -26.73 -33.77
CA ALA A 377 -29.25 -25.38 -33.37
C ALA A 377 -29.53 -25.27 -31.85
N VAL A 378 -30.24 -26.25 -31.27
CA VAL A 378 -30.48 -26.31 -29.81
C VAL A 378 -29.16 -26.43 -29.06
N GLU A 379 -28.25 -27.29 -29.50
CA GLU A 379 -26.95 -27.49 -28.86
C GLU A 379 -26.11 -26.19 -28.88
N LYS A 380 -26.08 -25.49 -30.02
CA LYS A 380 -25.38 -24.20 -30.15
C LYS A 380 -25.96 -23.13 -29.23
N LYS A 381 -27.29 -23.01 -29.15
CA LYS A 381 -27.96 -22.03 -28.27
C LYS A 381 -27.80 -22.39 -26.79
N LYS A 382 -27.77 -23.69 -26.44
CA LYS A 382 -27.48 -24.16 -25.08
C LYS A 382 -26.06 -23.77 -24.64
N LYS A 383 -25.05 -24.03 -25.46
CA LYS A 383 -23.66 -23.61 -25.19
C LYS A 383 -23.51 -22.09 -25.07
N LEU A 384 -24.23 -21.33 -25.89
CA LEU A 384 -24.25 -19.86 -25.77
C LEU A 384 -24.86 -19.41 -24.43
N LEU A 385 -25.97 -20.03 -24.01
CA LEU A 385 -26.62 -19.74 -22.74
C LEU A 385 -25.67 -20.01 -21.56
N GLU A 386 -25.03 -21.17 -21.53
CA GLU A 386 -24.05 -21.54 -20.50
C GLU A 386 -22.91 -20.52 -20.41
N LYS A 387 -22.37 -20.08 -21.55
CA LYS A 387 -21.32 -19.04 -21.60
C LYS A 387 -21.80 -17.69 -21.05
N ILE A 388 -23.03 -17.29 -21.34
CA ILE A 388 -23.60 -16.04 -20.79
C ILE A 388 -23.83 -16.16 -19.28
N GLN A 389 -24.31 -17.32 -18.81
CA GLN A 389 -24.50 -17.59 -17.38
C GLN A 389 -23.17 -17.52 -16.62
N GLU A 390 -22.10 -18.11 -17.16
CA GLU A 390 -20.76 -18.05 -16.57
C GLU A 390 -20.22 -16.61 -16.51
N GLN A 391 -20.40 -15.82 -17.58
CA GLN A 391 -20.01 -14.41 -17.61
C GLN A 391 -20.79 -13.58 -16.58
N LEU A 392 -22.09 -13.82 -16.45
CA LEU A 392 -22.95 -13.14 -15.49
C LEU A 392 -22.54 -13.50 -14.05
N LEU A 393 -22.29 -14.78 -13.78
CA LEU A 393 -21.80 -15.24 -12.48
C LEU A 393 -20.50 -14.54 -12.08
N LYS A 394 -19.54 -14.44 -13.02
CA LYS A 394 -18.27 -13.73 -12.78
C LYS A 394 -18.47 -12.25 -12.44
N LEU A 395 -19.39 -11.56 -13.12
CA LEU A 395 -19.70 -10.15 -12.83
C LEU A 395 -20.37 -9.99 -11.47
N ASN A 396 -21.32 -10.87 -11.13
CA ASN A 396 -21.99 -10.87 -9.83
C ASN A 396 -20.99 -11.11 -8.70
N VAL A 397 -20.11 -12.11 -8.83
CA VAL A 397 -19.03 -12.39 -7.87
C VAL A 397 -18.13 -11.16 -7.69
N GLN A 398 -17.76 -10.49 -8.78
CA GLN A 398 -16.95 -9.28 -8.72
C GLN A 398 -17.67 -8.12 -8.00
N ALA A 399 -18.98 -7.98 -8.20
CA ALA A 399 -19.77 -6.95 -7.51
C ALA A 399 -19.86 -7.24 -6.01
N THR A 400 -20.15 -8.48 -5.63
CA THR A 400 -20.18 -8.92 -4.24
C THR A 400 -18.84 -8.71 -3.54
N ASP A 401 -17.74 -9.17 -4.15
CA ASP A 401 -16.39 -9.01 -3.60
C ASP A 401 -16.04 -7.53 -3.36
N LYS A 402 -16.43 -6.66 -4.30
CA LYS A 402 -16.16 -5.23 -4.20
C LYS A 402 -16.98 -4.55 -3.11
N GLU A 403 -18.24 -4.92 -2.97
CA GLU A 403 -19.14 -4.38 -1.94
C GLU A 403 -18.70 -4.83 -0.54
N GLU A 404 -18.45 -6.13 -0.35
CA GLU A 404 -18.01 -6.70 0.94
C GLU A 404 -16.68 -6.09 1.42
N ASN A 405 -15.80 -5.69 0.49
CA ASN A 405 -14.48 -5.14 0.78
C ASN A 405 -14.39 -3.60 0.73
N LYS A 406 -15.50 -2.87 0.61
CA LYS A 406 -15.45 -1.40 0.43
C LYS A 406 -14.65 -0.66 1.51
N GLN A 407 -14.77 -1.11 2.76
CA GLN A 407 -14.12 -0.53 3.94
C GLN A 407 -12.98 -1.40 4.51
N ILE A 408 -12.63 -2.51 3.87
CA ILE A 408 -11.65 -3.48 4.40
C ILE A 408 -10.38 -3.51 3.53
N ALA A 409 -9.21 -3.50 4.18
CA ALA A 409 -7.89 -3.50 3.56
C ALA A 409 -7.23 -4.89 3.58
N LEU A 410 -7.56 -5.73 2.59
CA LEU A 410 -7.08 -7.11 2.48
C LEU A 410 -5.57 -7.27 2.22
N GLY A 411 -4.91 -6.24 1.68
CA GLY A 411 -3.50 -6.33 1.27
C GLY A 411 -2.54 -6.47 2.44
N THR A 412 -2.85 -5.83 3.57
CA THR A 412 -1.98 -5.79 4.76
C THR A 412 -1.89 -7.15 5.44
N SER A 413 -3.03 -7.83 5.65
CA SER A 413 -3.07 -9.21 6.19
C SER A 413 -2.33 -10.16 5.27
N LYS A 414 -2.68 -10.13 3.98
CA LYS A 414 -2.14 -11.02 2.95
C LYS A 414 -0.62 -10.98 2.80
N LEU A 415 0.00 -9.82 3.01
CA LEU A 415 1.44 -9.66 2.82
C LEU A 415 2.26 -9.93 4.08
N ASN A 416 1.69 -9.70 5.26
CA ASN A 416 2.48 -9.55 6.49
C ASN A 416 1.96 -10.35 7.69
N TYR A 417 0.81 -11.01 7.61
CA TYR A 417 0.23 -11.72 8.76
C TYR A 417 -0.22 -13.14 8.43
N LEU A 418 -0.33 -13.48 7.15
CA LEU A 418 -0.73 -14.80 6.69
C LEU A 418 0.51 -15.61 6.30
N ASP A 419 0.61 -16.85 6.76
CA ASP A 419 1.55 -17.81 6.20
C ASP A 419 1.19 -18.08 4.73
N PRO A 420 2.06 -17.73 3.76
CA PRO A 420 1.77 -17.92 2.34
C PRO A 420 1.60 -19.40 1.96
N ARG A 421 2.15 -20.34 2.72
CA ARG A 421 2.03 -21.79 2.45
C ARG A 421 0.59 -22.26 2.55
N ILE A 422 -0.23 -21.70 3.44
CA ILE A 422 -1.67 -21.96 3.53
C ILE A 422 -2.35 -21.63 2.18
N SER A 423 -2.00 -20.49 1.60
CA SER A 423 -2.59 -20.06 0.31
C SER A 423 -2.07 -20.89 -0.86
N VAL A 424 -0.80 -21.30 -0.83
CA VAL A 424 -0.19 -22.19 -1.85
C VAL A 424 -0.85 -23.58 -1.80
N ALA A 425 -0.98 -24.17 -0.62
CA ALA A 425 -1.61 -25.47 -0.41
C ALA A 425 -3.06 -25.47 -0.92
N TRP A 426 -3.82 -24.44 -0.56
CA TRP A 426 -5.18 -24.26 -1.07
C TRP A 426 -5.24 -24.13 -2.59
N CYS A 427 -4.30 -23.39 -3.21
CA CYS A 427 -4.23 -23.27 -4.66
C CYS A 427 -3.96 -24.62 -5.35
N LYS A 428 -3.01 -25.40 -4.82
CA LYS A 428 -2.68 -26.75 -5.33
C LYS A 428 -3.89 -27.68 -5.20
N LYS A 429 -4.46 -27.76 -3.99
CA LYS A 429 -5.60 -28.64 -3.65
C LYS A 429 -6.84 -28.43 -4.51
N PHE A 430 -7.16 -27.19 -4.85
CA PHE A 430 -8.38 -26.85 -5.61
C PHE A 430 -8.13 -26.49 -7.08
N GLY A 431 -6.90 -26.67 -7.58
CA GLY A 431 -6.53 -26.35 -8.96
C GLY A 431 -6.68 -24.88 -9.32
N VAL A 432 -6.53 -23.97 -8.35
CA VAL A 432 -6.63 -22.52 -8.57
C VAL A 432 -5.25 -21.96 -8.93
N PRO A 433 -5.09 -21.30 -10.08
CA PRO A 433 -3.78 -20.76 -10.46
C PRO A 433 -3.29 -19.71 -9.46
N ILE A 434 -2.06 -19.87 -8.97
CA ILE A 434 -1.48 -19.02 -7.91
C ILE A 434 -1.44 -17.54 -8.30
N GLU A 435 -1.36 -17.22 -9.60
CA GLU A 435 -1.39 -15.86 -10.12
C GLU A 435 -2.72 -15.13 -9.93
N LYS A 436 -3.80 -15.87 -9.66
CA LYS A 436 -5.10 -15.30 -9.27
C LYS A 436 -5.10 -14.81 -7.83
N ILE A 437 -4.29 -15.42 -6.97
CA ILE A 437 -4.12 -15.01 -5.58
C ILE A 437 -2.99 -13.98 -5.48
N TYR A 438 -1.79 -14.32 -5.94
CA TYR A 438 -0.62 -13.45 -5.82
C TYR A 438 -0.22 -12.82 -7.14
N ASN A 439 -0.06 -11.49 -7.15
CA ASN A 439 0.51 -10.78 -8.30
C ASN A 439 2.02 -11.10 -8.46
N LYS A 440 2.64 -10.60 -9.54
CA LYS A 440 4.06 -10.90 -9.86
C LYS A 440 5.00 -10.63 -8.67
N THR A 441 4.92 -9.45 -8.06
CA THR A 441 5.79 -9.05 -6.94
C THR A 441 5.52 -9.87 -5.67
N GLN A 442 4.26 -10.26 -5.43
CA GLN A 442 3.90 -11.14 -4.32
C GLN A 442 4.45 -12.55 -4.52
N ARG A 443 4.42 -13.08 -5.76
CA ARG A 443 5.02 -14.38 -6.09
C ARG A 443 6.54 -14.35 -5.94
N GLU A 444 7.20 -13.26 -6.31
CA GLU A 444 8.64 -13.07 -6.06
C GLU A 444 8.96 -13.08 -4.56
N LYS A 445 8.15 -12.40 -3.73
CA LYS A 445 8.32 -12.42 -2.26
C LYS A 445 8.10 -13.81 -1.66
N PHE A 446 7.11 -14.54 -2.15
CA PHE A 446 6.70 -15.84 -1.61
C PHE A 446 7.20 -17.03 -2.44
N ALA A 447 8.25 -16.84 -3.23
CA ALA A 447 8.81 -17.89 -4.09
C ALA A 447 9.18 -19.14 -3.27
N TRP A 448 9.77 -18.94 -2.08
CA TRP A 448 10.10 -20.00 -1.14
C TRP A 448 8.88 -20.86 -0.76
N ALA A 449 7.72 -20.23 -0.51
CA ALA A 449 6.50 -20.95 -0.12
C ALA A 449 5.86 -21.66 -1.30
N ILE A 450 5.93 -21.06 -2.50
CA ILE A 450 5.39 -21.64 -3.74
C ILE A 450 6.14 -22.93 -4.11
N ASP A 451 7.46 -22.93 -3.92
CA ASP A 451 8.33 -24.06 -4.23
C ASP A 451 8.23 -25.19 -3.20
N MET A 452 8.20 -24.85 -1.90
CA MET A 452 8.33 -25.84 -0.82
C MET A 452 7.03 -26.40 -0.25
N ALA A 453 5.88 -25.75 -0.44
CA ALA A 453 4.63 -26.17 0.23
C ALA A 453 3.78 -27.10 -0.64
N ASP A 454 3.36 -28.24 -0.10
CA ASP A 454 2.45 -29.18 -0.74
C ASP A 454 0.97 -28.89 -0.44
N GLU A 455 0.07 -29.62 -1.11
CA GLU A 455 -1.39 -29.44 -0.97
C GLU A 455 -1.94 -29.83 0.42
N ASP A 456 -1.18 -30.63 1.16
CA ASP A 456 -1.53 -31.12 2.50
C ASP A 456 -0.91 -30.29 3.63
N PHE A 457 -0.28 -29.16 3.33
CA PHE A 457 0.30 -28.29 4.35
C PHE A 457 -0.76 -27.81 5.36
N GLU A 458 -0.41 -27.93 6.64
CA GLU A 458 -1.18 -27.45 7.78
C GLU A 458 -0.30 -26.55 8.65
N PHE A 459 -0.74 -25.31 8.85
CA PHE A 459 -0.18 -24.35 9.81
C PHE A 459 -0.65 -24.68 11.21
#